data_AF-A0AAE1C5A9-F1
#
_entry.id   AF-A0AAE1C5A9-F1
#
_cell.length_a   1.000
_cell.length_b   1.000
_cell.length_c   1.000
_cell.angle_alpha   90.00
_cell.angle_beta   90.00
_cell.angle_gamma   90.00
#
_symmetry.space_group_name_H-M   'P 1'
#
loop_
_entity.id
_entity.type
_entity.pdbx_description
1 polymer ?
#
loop_
_entity_poly.entity_id
_entity_poly.type
_entity_poly.pdbx_seq_one_letter_code
_entity_poly.pdbx_strand_id
1 'polypeptide(L)'
;MATKDVGEYASMQAATSRIVTARTTLWLQNEPDEVPYEQRHNPLIQLARRASLAKLRNRLMISALDDEQHLLWLDADVVELSTQIIQTILQQSAKNDSVGIITAMCHQNQMDNYDKNAWRVDSPSLMGPINDDGRENAVNQLVKERLFLPEAMKASSDDDVVPLDSVGGTILYIRADLVRQGLMFPYFNIVGTTWSKPGWIGVETEGLCYMARELKGGGCFALAGDHWARHTDWG
;
A
#
# COMPACT_ATOMS: atom_id res chain seq x y z
N MET A 1 15.45 1.55 3.09
CA MET A 1 15.06 0.20 3.58
C MET A 1 15.03 0.19 5.10
N ALA A 2 14.23 -0.69 5.70
CA ALA A 2 14.22 -0.90 7.15
C ALA A 2 14.20 -2.40 7.47
N THR A 3 14.89 -2.79 8.54
CA THR A 3 14.83 -4.14 9.12
C THR A 3 14.91 -4.04 10.65
N LYS A 4 14.50 -5.11 11.33
CA LYS A 4 14.70 -5.31 12.77
C LYS A 4 15.87 -6.24 13.06
N ASP A 5 16.32 -7.03 12.08
CA ASP A 5 17.39 -7.99 12.26
C ASP A 5 18.76 -7.38 11.96
N VAL A 6 19.70 -7.57 12.88
CA VAL A 6 21.05 -7.00 12.79
C VAL A 6 21.85 -7.67 11.66
N GLY A 7 21.64 -8.97 11.42
CA GLY A 7 22.29 -9.70 10.34
C GLY A 7 21.79 -9.27 8.96
N GLU A 8 20.48 -9.10 8.81
CA GLU A 8 19.85 -8.51 7.63
C GLU A 8 20.35 -7.09 7.41
N TYR A 9 20.47 -6.28 8.46
CA TYR A 9 20.97 -4.92 8.34
C TYR A 9 22.40 -4.88 7.77
N ALA A 10 23.29 -5.72 8.29
CA ALA A 10 24.65 -5.87 7.77
C ALA A 10 24.65 -6.35 6.31
N SER A 11 23.75 -7.28 5.98
CA SER A 11 23.58 -7.79 4.61
C SER A 11 23.08 -6.70 3.65
N MET A 12 22.11 -5.88 4.09
CA MET A 12 21.61 -4.72 3.34
C MET A 12 22.70 -3.67 3.13
N GLN A 13 23.54 -3.40 4.12
CA GLN A 13 24.72 -2.52 3.98
C GLN A 13 25.67 -3.03 2.91
N ALA A 14 26.03 -4.32 2.96
CA ALA A 14 26.92 -4.93 1.98
C ALA A 14 26.31 -4.92 0.56
N ALA A 15 25.03 -5.26 0.43
CA ALA A 15 24.34 -5.29 -0.86
C ALA A 15 24.23 -3.89 -1.48
N THR A 16 23.82 -2.89 -0.71
CA THR A 16 23.66 -1.51 -1.21
C THR A 16 24.95 -0.82 -1.57
N SER A 17 26.07 -1.18 -0.94
CA SER A 17 27.40 -0.65 -1.32
C SER A 17 27.79 -0.95 -2.78
N ARG A 18 27.12 -1.94 -3.40
CA ARG A 18 27.37 -2.37 -4.78
C ARG A 18 26.42 -1.73 -5.80
N ILE A 19 25.42 -0.98 -5.33
CA ILE A 19 24.39 -0.37 -6.16
C ILE A 19 24.68 1.13 -6.28
N VAL A 20 24.66 1.65 -7.50
CA VAL A 20 24.82 3.08 -7.73
C VAL A 20 23.50 3.77 -7.38
N THR A 21 23.50 4.52 -6.28
CA THR A 21 22.37 5.34 -5.83
C THR A 21 22.88 6.73 -5.46
N ALA A 22 22.05 7.76 -5.60
CA ALA A 22 22.40 9.10 -5.13
C ALA A 22 22.48 9.16 -3.59
N ARG A 23 21.55 8.47 -2.91
CA ARG A 23 21.48 8.35 -1.46
C ARG A 23 20.87 7.00 -1.09
N THR A 24 21.45 6.32 -0.11
CA THR A 24 20.89 5.12 0.50
C THR A 24 20.62 5.38 1.97
N THR A 25 19.38 5.15 2.40
CA THR A 25 18.98 5.21 3.80
C THR A 25 18.61 3.81 4.30
N LEU A 26 19.36 3.33 5.30
CA LEU A 26 19.10 2.06 5.99
C LEU A 26 18.67 2.36 7.42
N TRP A 27 17.62 1.69 7.87
CA TRP A 27 17.09 1.86 9.22
C TRP A 27 17.05 0.53 9.94
N LEU A 28 17.75 0.43 11.08
CA LEU A 28 17.61 -0.67 12.02
C LEU A 28 16.58 -0.25 13.08
N GLN A 29 15.46 -0.97 13.15
CA GLN A 29 14.43 -0.72 14.14
C GLN A 29 14.63 -1.59 15.39
N ASN A 30 14.81 -0.94 16.53
CA ASN A 30 15.04 -1.59 17.83
C ASN A 30 13.77 -1.71 18.70
N GLU A 31 12.57 -1.59 18.11
CA GLU A 31 11.30 -1.66 18.85
C GLU A 31 10.86 -3.13 19.07
N PRO A 32 10.40 -3.49 20.29
CA PRO A 32 10.27 -4.88 20.76
C PRO A 32 9.07 -5.68 20.21
N ASP A 33 8.38 -5.19 19.18
CA ASP A 33 7.15 -5.82 18.67
C ASP A 33 7.47 -7.00 17.72
N GLU A 34 7.93 -8.11 18.26
CA GLU A 34 7.85 -9.41 17.58
C GLU A 34 6.49 -10.05 17.89
N VAL A 35 5.64 -10.07 16.86
CA VAL A 35 4.42 -10.85 16.87
C VAL A 35 4.69 -12.16 16.11
N PRO A 36 4.60 -13.34 16.77
CA PRO A 36 4.72 -14.63 16.12
C PRO A 36 3.74 -14.78 14.94
N TYR A 37 4.17 -15.47 13.88
CA TYR A 37 3.35 -15.63 12.66
C TYR A 37 1.96 -16.20 12.96
N GLU A 38 1.84 -17.20 13.85
CA GLU A 38 0.56 -17.83 14.17
C GLU A 38 -0.46 -16.87 14.80
N GLN A 39 0.01 -15.80 15.44
CA GLN A 39 -0.83 -14.80 16.10
C GLN A 39 -1.27 -13.68 15.16
N ARG A 40 -0.73 -13.61 13.93
CA ARG A 40 -1.03 -12.56 12.94
C ARG A 40 -2.47 -12.62 12.39
N HIS A 41 -3.19 -13.71 12.62
CA HIS A 41 -4.61 -13.84 12.29
C HIS A 41 -5.55 -13.18 13.32
N ASN A 42 -5.06 -12.79 14.50
CA ASN A 42 -5.85 -12.04 15.46
C ASN A 42 -5.98 -10.57 14.99
N PRO A 43 -7.21 -10.04 14.81
CA PRO A 43 -7.41 -8.68 14.28
C PRO A 43 -6.74 -7.56 15.07
N LEU A 44 -6.70 -7.66 16.42
CA LEU A 44 -6.05 -6.65 17.26
C LEU A 44 -4.53 -6.65 17.08
N ILE A 45 -3.96 -7.86 16.97
CA ILE A 45 -2.54 -8.08 16.74
C ILE A 45 -2.16 -7.62 15.33
N GLN A 46 -3.01 -7.92 14.34
CA GLN A 46 -2.84 -7.46 12.97
C GLN A 46 -2.85 -5.92 12.89
N LEU A 47 -3.79 -5.26 13.58
CA LEU A 47 -3.88 -3.81 13.63
C LEU A 47 -2.63 -3.19 14.27
N ALA A 48 -2.17 -3.69 15.42
CA ALA A 48 -0.94 -3.22 16.06
C ALA A 48 0.28 -3.37 15.15
N ARG A 49 0.41 -4.52 14.47
CA ARG A 49 1.49 -4.76 13.49
C ARG A 49 1.43 -3.77 12.33
N ARG A 50 0.25 -3.56 11.72
CA ARG A 50 0.07 -2.61 10.60
C ARG A 50 0.30 -1.17 11.04
N ALA A 51 -0.09 -0.81 12.27
CA ALA A 51 0.19 0.49 12.86
C ALA A 51 1.69 0.75 13.01
N SER A 52 2.45 -0.22 13.54
CA SER A 52 3.90 -0.12 13.65
C SER A 52 4.56 -0.04 12.28
N LEU A 53 4.10 -0.82 11.29
CA LEU A 53 4.58 -0.76 9.91
C LEU A 53 4.28 0.60 9.24
N ALA A 54 3.09 1.17 9.45
CA ALA A 54 2.73 2.50 8.95
C ALA A 54 3.67 3.58 9.49
N LYS A 55 3.98 3.56 10.79
CA LYS A 55 4.93 4.50 11.41
C LYS A 55 6.32 4.40 10.77
N LEU A 56 6.78 3.19 10.46
CA LEU A 56 8.06 2.97 9.78
C LEU A 56 8.05 3.47 8.35
N ARG A 57 7.02 3.13 7.57
CA ARG A 57 6.87 3.63 6.20
C ARG A 57 6.82 5.15 6.19
N ASN A 58 6.08 5.77 7.10
CA ASN A 58 6.11 7.22 7.26
C ASN A 58 7.51 7.72 7.54
N ARG A 59 8.21 7.21 8.55
CA ARG A 59 9.57 7.64 8.89
C ARG A 59 10.53 7.51 7.69
N LEU A 60 10.50 6.39 6.99
CA LEU A 60 11.29 6.18 5.78
C LEU A 60 10.91 7.19 4.69
N MET A 61 9.61 7.42 4.45
CA MET A 61 9.09 8.33 3.44
C MET A 61 9.61 9.76 3.65
N ILE A 62 9.42 10.33 4.84
CA ILE A 62 9.89 11.69 5.15
C ILE A 62 11.42 11.80 5.26
N SER A 63 12.14 10.70 5.55
CA SER A 63 13.61 10.72 5.59
C SER A 63 14.24 10.56 4.20
N ALA A 64 13.53 9.93 3.26
CA ALA A 64 14.02 9.64 1.92
C ALA A 64 13.64 10.73 0.91
N LEU A 65 12.56 11.48 1.16
CA LEU A 65 12.03 12.49 0.25
C LEU A 65 12.77 13.83 0.40
N ASP A 66 13.26 14.36 -0.71
CA ASP A 66 13.85 15.68 -0.88
C ASP A 66 13.19 16.39 -2.09
N ASP A 67 13.85 16.42 -3.26
CA ASP A 67 13.34 17.01 -4.50
C ASP A 67 12.77 15.97 -5.49
N GLU A 68 12.69 14.70 -5.10
CA GLU A 68 12.14 13.63 -5.94
C GLU A 68 10.67 13.90 -6.30
N GLN A 69 10.29 13.49 -7.51
CA GLN A 69 8.93 13.66 -8.04
C GLN A 69 8.06 12.41 -7.87
N HIS A 70 8.71 11.26 -7.70
CA HIS A 70 8.09 9.95 -7.72
C HIS A 70 8.63 9.10 -6.56
N LEU A 71 7.75 8.40 -5.87
CA LEU A 71 8.08 7.42 -4.85
C LEU A 71 7.61 6.05 -5.33
N LEU A 72 8.50 5.06 -5.27
CA LEU A 72 8.16 3.67 -5.50
C LEU A 72 8.45 2.88 -4.23
N TRP A 73 7.42 2.29 -3.66
CA TRP A 73 7.50 1.31 -2.58
C TRP A 73 7.52 -0.08 -3.18
N LEU A 74 8.42 -0.90 -2.65
CA LEU A 74 8.55 -2.31 -2.99
C LEU A 74 8.77 -3.06 -1.68
N ASP A 75 7.95 -4.09 -1.42
CA ASP A 75 8.22 -4.97 -0.28
C ASP A 75 9.51 -5.78 -0.52
N ALA A 76 10.23 -6.10 0.55
CA ALA A 76 11.58 -6.68 0.48
C ALA A 76 11.62 -8.11 -0.06
N ASP A 77 10.46 -8.75 -0.13
CA ASP A 77 10.19 -10.11 -0.60
C ASP A 77 9.64 -10.15 -2.03
N VAL A 78 9.57 -9.01 -2.73
CA VAL A 78 9.36 -8.98 -4.19
C VAL A 78 10.65 -9.38 -4.89
N VAL A 79 10.56 -10.41 -5.72
CA VAL A 79 11.71 -11.02 -6.41
C VAL A 79 11.71 -10.77 -7.90
N GLU A 80 10.59 -10.34 -8.47
CA GLU A 80 10.45 -10.10 -9.90
C GLU A 80 9.37 -9.07 -10.19
N LEU A 81 9.60 -8.30 -11.24
CA LEU A 81 8.68 -7.32 -11.78
C LEU A 81 8.53 -7.60 -13.27
N SER A 82 7.29 -7.49 -13.76
CA SER A 82 7.00 -7.50 -15.20
C SER A 82 7.79 -6.41 -15.94
N THR A 83 8.02 -6.66 -17.23
CA THR A 83 8.78 -5.75 -18.08
C THR A 83 7.99 -4.45 -18.29
N GLN A 84 8.66 -3.30 -18.19
CA GLN A 84 8.08 -1.96 -18.38
C GLN A 84 7.09 -1.46 -17.32
N ILE A 85 6.77 -2.22 -16.26
CA ILE A 85 5.79 -1.79 -15.24
C ILE A 85 6.05 -0.38 -14.70
N ILE A 86 7.30 -0.04 -14.39
CA ILE A 86 7.65 1.28 -13.86
C ILE A 86 7.47 2.37 -14.92
N GLN A 87 7.88 2.10 -16.16
CA GLN A 87 7.71 3.01 -17.28
C GLN A 87 6.21 3.27 -17.54
N THR A 88 5.38 2.23 -17.54
CA THR A 88 3.94 2.35 -17.72
C THR A 88 3.28 3.11 -16.57
N ILE A 89 3.63 2.82 -15.31
CA ILE A 89 3.16 3.58 -14.14
C ILE A 89 3.43 5.09 -14.32
N LEU A 90 4.66 5.44 -14.68
CA LEU A 90 5.06 6.85 -14.86
C LEU A 90 4.30 7.50 -16.03
N GLN A 91 4.12 6.77 -17.13
CA GLN A 91 3.34 7.26 -18.28
C GLN A 91 1.88 7.50 -17.91
N GLN A 92 1.24 6.58 -17.18
CA GLN A 92 -0.16 6.74 -16.79
C GLN A 92 -0.36 7.90 -15.81
N SER A 93 0.56 8.06 -14.84
CA SER A 93 0.54 9.20 -13.91
C SER A 93 0.76 10.54 -14.63
N ALA A 94 1.59 10.57 -15.68
CA ALA A 94 1.82 11.77 -16.48
C ALA A 94 0.67 12.11 -17.44
N LYS A 95 -0.09 11.12 -17.92
CA LYS A 95 -1.24 11.32 -18.82
C LYS A 95 -2.45 11.92 -18.10
N ASN A 96 -2.62 11.65 -16.81
CA ASN A 96 -3.77 12.08 -16.04
C ASN A 96 -3.35 12.56 -14.64
N ASP A 97 -3.47 13.86 -14.40
CA ASP A 97 -3.14 14.50 -13.12
C ASP A 97 -3.88 13.90 -11.91
N SER A 98 -5.01 13.22 -12.13
CA SER A 98 -5.76 12.52 -11.08
C SER A 98 -5.11 11.21 -10.64
N VAL A 99 -4.22 10.63 -11.45
CA VAL A 99 -3.55 9.36 -11.20
C VAL A 99 -2.27 9.60 -10.40
N GLY A 100 -2.43 9.71 -9.09
CA GLY A 100 -1.35 10.00 -8.17
C GLY A 100 -0.81 8.78 -7.41
N ILE A 101 -1.61 7.71 -7.28
CA ILE A 101 -1.23 6.48 -6.58
C ILE A 101 -1.57 5.28 -7.46
N ILE A 102 -0.59 4.40 -7.70
CA ILE A 102 -0.77 3.19 -8.53
C ILE A 102 -0.18 1.97 -7.82
N THR A 103 -0.97 0.90 -7.72
CA THR A 103 -0.51 -0.46 -7.34
C THR A 103 -0.62 -1.39 -8.56
N ALA A 104 -0.13 -2.63 -8.45
CA ALA A 104 -0.32 -3.65 -9.47
C ALA A 104 -0.65 -5.01 -8.86
N MET A 105 -1.02 -5.97 -9.71
CA MET A 105 -1.23 -7.36 -9.29
C MET A 105 0.06 -7.93 -8.71
N CYS A 106 -0.06 -8.71 -7.62
CA CYS A 106 1.05 -9.46 -7.09
C CYS A 106 0.77 -10.96 -7.12
N HIS A 107 1.67 -11.74 -7.73
CA HIS A 107 1.61 -13.18 -7.78
C HIS A 107 2.48 -13.81 -6.70
N GLN A 108 2.06 -14.96 -6.16
CA GLN A 108 2.89 -15.83 -5.32
C GLN A 108 2.56 -17.28 -5.63
N ASN A 109 3.54 -18.09 -6.05
CA ASN A 109 3.33 -19.47 -6.46
C ASN A 109 2.16 -19.62 -7.46
N GLN A 110 1.10 -20.37 -7.12
CA GLN A 110 -0.11 -20.53 -7.93
C GLN A 110 -1.23 -19.53 -7.59
N MET A 111 -0.95 -18.56 -6.70
CA MET A 111 -1.90 -17.52 -6.31
C MET A 111 -1.71 -16.29 -7.19
N ASP A 112 -2.72 -16.01 -8.02
CA ASP A 112 -2.69 -14.87 -8.92
C ASP A 112 -2.78 -13.51 -8.17
N ASN A 113 -3.39 -13.47 -6.99
CA ASN A 113 -3.51 -12.25 -6.20
C ASN A 113 -3.12 -12.47 -4.72
N TYR A 114 -1.83 -12.30 -4.46
CA TYR A 114 -1.22 -12.35 -3.14
C TYR A 114 -1.63 -11.15 -2.27
N ASP A 115 -1.51 -9.93 -2.80
CA ASP A 115 -1.83 -8.70 -2.05
C ASP A 115 -3.33 -8.38 -2.10
N LYS A 116 -4.04 -8.80 -1.05
CA LYS A 116 -5.48 -8.57 -0.91
C LYS A 116 -5.84 -7.21 -0.26
N ASN A 117 -4.88 -6.30 -0.08
CA ASN A 117 -5.17 -4.95 0.39
C ASN A 117 -5.65 -4.04 -0.75
N ALA A 118 -5.44 -4.41 -2.00
CA ALA A 118 -5.92 -3.68 -3.16
C ALA A 118 -7.36 -4.11 -3.54
N TRP A 119 -8.31 -3.18 -3.39
CA TRP A 119 -9.73 -3.45 -3.66
C TRP A 119 -10.51 -2.17 -3.94
N ARG A 120 -11.68 -2.33 -4.56
CA ARG A 120 -12.71 -1.29 -4.70
C ARG A 120 -14.06 -1.80 -4.21
N VAL A 121 -15.00 -0.88 -3.99
CA VAL A 121 -16.41 -1.16 -3.74
C VAL A 121 -17.28 -0.29 -4.63
N ASP A 122 -18.37 -0.84 -5.14
CA ASP A 122 -19.31 -0.07 -5.95
C ASP A 122 -20.43 0.57 -5.12
N SER A 123 -20.49 0.28 -3.81
CA SER A 123 -21.57 0.66 -2.92
C SER A 123 -21.40 2.07 -2.33
N PRO A 124 -22.21 3.06 -2.76
CA PRO A 124 -22.09 4.43 -2.25
C PRO A 124 -22.38 4.54 -0.74
N SER A 125 -23.16 3.61 -0.18
CA SER A 125 -23.50 3.58 1.25
C SER A 125 -22.29 3.32 2.15
N LEU A 126 -21.30 2.57 1.67
CA LEU A 126 -20.05 2.29 2.41
C LEU A 126 -19.05 3.45 2.33
N MET A 127 -19.24 4.33 1.35
CA MET A 127 -18.36 5.48 1.10
C MET A 127 -18.81 6.74 1.87
N GLY A 128 -20.03 6.73 2.42
CA GLY A 128 -20.60 7.81 3.22
C GLY A 128 -20.31 7.68 4.72
N PRO A 129 -20.76 8.65 5.53
CA PRO A 129 -20.65 8.58 6.98
C PRO A 129 -21.51 7.44 7.54
N ILE A 130 -20.92 6.66 8.45
CA ILE A 130 -21.57 5.51 9.10
C ILE A 130 -21.62 5.78 10.60
N ASN A 131 -22.83 5.75 11.16
CA ASN A 131 -23.02 5.87 12.61
C ASN A 131 -22.40 4.69 13.35
N ASP A 132 -22.06 4.91 14.61
CA ASP A 132 -21.41 3.92 15.46
C ASP A 132 -22.15 2.58 15.53
N ASP A 133 -23.47 2.64 15.61
CA ASP A 133 -24.39 1.52 15.70
C ASP A 133 -24.41 0.69 14.40
N GLY A 134 -24.06 1.31 13.27
CA GLY A 134 -24.03 0.69 11.94
C GLY A 134 -22.68 0.11 11.54
N ARG A 135 -21.63 0.27 12.36
CA ARG A 135 -20.26 -0.13 12.02
C ARG A 135 -20.11 -1.62 11.72
N GLU A 136 -20.73 -2.48 12.53
CA GLU A 136 -20.64 -3.93 12.33
C GLU A 136 -21.27 -4.35 11.00
N ASN A 137 -22.44 -3.78 10.68
CA ASN A 137 -23.09 -4.03 9.41
C ASN A 137 -22.24 -3.53 8.23
N ALA A 138 -21.63 -2.35 8.36
CA ALA A 138 -20.74 -1.80 7.35
C ALA A 138 -19.51 -2.68 7.09
N VAL A 139 -18.86 -3.19 8.15
CA VAL A 139 -17.74 -4.14 8.02
C VAL A 139 -18.20 -5.41 7.30
N ASN A 140 -19.33 -5.99 7.71
CA ASN A 140 -19.87 -7.21 7.11
C ASN A 140 -20.25 -7.01 5.64
N GLN A 141 -20.83 -5.85 5.30
CA GLN A 141 -21.17 -5.50 3.93
C GLN A 141 -19.90 -5.28 3.10
N LEU A 142 -18.91 -4.56 3.63
CA LEU A 142 -17.63 -4.35 2.97
C LEU A 142 -16.94 -5.68 2.65
N VAL A 143 -16.89 -6.63 3.60
CA VAL A 143 -16.27 -7.95 3.35
C VAL A 143 -16.94 -8.70 2.19
N LYS A 144 -18.26 -8.52 2.01
CA LYS A 144 -19.02 -9.17 0.92
C LYS A 144 -18.86 -8.48 -0.42
N GLU A 145 -18.70 -7.16 -0.43
CA GLU A 145 -18.81 -6.33 -1.64
C GLU A 145 -17.45 -5.90 -2.22
N ARG A 146 -16.34 -6.13 -1.52
CA ARG A 146 -15.00 -5.85 -2.05
C ARG A 146 -14.76 -6.61 -3.36
N LEU A 147 -14.44 -5.85 -4.40
CA LEU A 147 -13.87 -6.37 -5.64
C LEU A 147 -12.35 -6.24 -5.54
N PHE A 148 -11.67 -7.38 -5.38
CA PHE A 148 -10.21 -7.45 -5.46
C PHE A 148 -9.73 -7.38 -6.91
N LEU A 149 -8.43 -7.17 -7.10
CA LEU A 149 -7.83 -6.88 -8.41
C LEU A 149 -8.28 -7.81 -9.56
N PRO A 150 -8.33 -9.16 -9.42
CA PRO A 150 -8.74 -10.01 -10.54
C PRO A 150 -10.16 -9.71 -11.06
N GLU A 151 -11.10 -9.43 -10.17
CA GLU A 151 -12.48 -9.10 -10.57
C GLU A 151 -12.59 -7.62 -10.96
N ALA A 152 -11.91 -6.72 -10.25
CA ALA A 152 -11.92 -5.28 -10.54
C ALA A 152 -11.35 -4.95 -11.93
N MET A 153 -10.37 -5.74 -12.42
CA MET A 153 -9.69 -5.54 -13.69
C MET A 153 -10.19 -6.47 -14.80
N LYS A 154 -11.25 -7.23 -14.57
CA LYS A 154 -11.75 -8.23 -15.54
C LYS A 154 -12.13 -7.65 -16.91
N ALA A 155 -12.55 -6.39 -16.94
CA ALA A 155 -12.98 -5.67 -18.15
C ALA A 155 -11.95 -4.65 -18.66
N SER A 156 -10.76 -4.56 -18.05
CA SER A 156 -9.71 -3.64 -18.49
C SER A 156 -8.83 -4.25 -19.59
N SER A 157 -8.27 -3.37 -20.41
CA SER A 157 -7.24 -3.70 -21.40
C SER A 157 -5.84 -3.57 -20.82
N ASP A 158 -4.83 -3.89 -21.62
CA ASP A 158 -3.44 -3.68 -21.26
C ASP A 158 -3.14 -2.19 -21.03
N ASP A 159 -2.24 -1.89 -20.09
CA ASP A 159 -1.87 -0.54 -19.62
C ASP A 159 -3.01 0.30 -18.98
N ASP A 160 -4.24 -0.21 -18.87
CA ASP A 160 -5.34 0.54 -18.26
C ASP A 160 -5.09 0.80 -16.77
N VAL A 161 -5.56 1.95 -16.29
CA VAL A 161 -5.61 2.27 -14.86
C VAL A 161 -7.03 2.09 -14.32
N VAL A 162 -7.20 1.14 -13.41
CA VAL A 162 -8.48 0.78 -12.81
C VAL A 162 -8.65 1.46 -11.46
N PRO A 163 -9.68 2.30 -11.24
CA PRO A 163 -9.87 3.00 -9.97
C PRO A 163 -10.02 2.06 -8.77
N LEU A 164 -9.42 2.44 -7.64
CA LEU A 164 -9.45 1.71 -6.37
C LEU A 164 -9.85 2.58 -5.18
N ASP A 165 -10.46 1.95 -4.17
CA ASP A 165 -10.75 2.56 -2.86
C ASP A 165 -9.69 2.23 -1.81
N SER A 166 -8.84 1.25 -2.10
CA SER A 166 -7.76 0.78 -1.26
C SER A 166 -6.66 0.18 -2.12
N VAL A 167 -5.40 0.40 -1.75
CA VAL A 167 -4.22 -0.07 -2.49
C VAL A 167 -3.40 -1.08 -1.70
N GLY A 168 -2.65 -1.88 -2.44
CA GLY A 168 -1.63 -2.78 -1.91
C GLY A 168 -0.34 -2.07 -1.54
N GLY A 169 0.55 -2.80 -0.88
CA GLY A 169 1.88 -2.34 -0.49
C GLY A 169 3.03 -3.04 -1.22
N THR A 170 2.75 -4.18 -1.87
CA THR A 170 3.80 -5.02 -2.46
C THR A 170 4.59 -4.31 -3.55
N ILE A 171 3.88 -3.63 -4.46
CA ILE A 171 4.43 -2.59 -5.33
C ILE A 171 3.47 -1.41 -5.31
N LEU A 172 3.96 -0.24 -4.93
CA LEU A 172 3.13 0.94 -4.77
C LEU A 172 3.86 2.22 -5.20
N TYR A 173 3.38 2.83 -6.26
CA TYR A 173 3.80 4.13 -6.72
C TYR A 173 2.97 5.24 -6.06
N ILE A 174 3.62 6.30 -5.62
CA ILE A 174 3.01 7.52 -5.08
C ILE A 174 3.71 8.73 -5.69
N ARG A 175 2.94 9.67 -6.23
CA ARG A 175 3.47 10.96 -6.66
C ARG A 175 3.88 11.78 -5.44
N ALA A 176 5.10 12.32 -5.45
CA ALA A 176 5.72 12.89 -4.25
C ALA A 176 5.03 14.18 -3.76
N ASP A 177 4.36 14.92 -4.65
CA ASP A 177 3.53 16.07 -4.30
C ASP A 177 2.37 15.71 -3.36
N LEU A 178 1.82 14.50 -3.42
CA LEU A 178 0.78 14.05 -2.48
C LEU A 178 1.32 13.98 -1.06
N VAL A 179 2.55 13.48 -0.89
CA VAL A 179 3.23 13.45 0.42
C VAL A 179 3.48 14.87 0.92
N ARG A 180 3.91 15.78 0.03
CA ARG A 180 4.07 17.20 0.37
C ARG A 180 2.76 17.91 0.72
N GLN A 181 1.63 17.43 0.18
CA GLN A 181 0.28 17.87 0.57
C GLN A 181 -0.21 17.26 1.89
N GLY A 182 0.54 16.34 2.51
CA GLY A 182 0.22 15.74 3.81
C GLY A 182 -0.23 14.28 3.75
N LEU A 183 -0.12 13.60 2.61
CA LEU A 183 -0.38 12.15 2.54
C LEU A 183 0.60 11.39 3.43
N MET A 184 0.08 10.45 4.22
CA MET A 184 0.85 9.53 5.06
C MET A 184 0.14 8.18 5.14
N PHE A 185 0.88 7.13 5.48
CA PHE A 185 0.31 5.83 5.84
C PHE A 185 -0.39 5.96 7.22
N PRO A 186 -1.72 5.82 7.35
CA PRO A 186 -2.38 5.94 8.65
C PRO A 186 -1.91 4.85 9.60
N TYR A 187 -1.55 5.19 10.84
CA TYR A 187 -1.16 4.19 11.85
C TYR A 187 -2.34 3.67 12.68
N PHE A 188 -3.55 4.05 12.32
CA PHE A 188 -4.81 3.57 12.88
C PHE A 188 -5.85 3.51 11.76
N ASN A 189 -6.96 2.84 12.00
CA ASN A 189 -8.07 2.79 11.05
C ASN A 189 -8.68 4.19 10.89
N ILE A 190 -8.45 4.83 9.75
CA ILE A 190 -8.90 6.21 9.53
C ILE A 190 -10.37 6.31 9.10
N VAL A 191 -10.91 5.29 8.43
CA VAL A 191 -12.28 5.31 7.90
C VAL A 191 -13.29 5.16 9.02
N GLY A 192 -14.19 6.14 9.15
CA GLY A 192 -15.18 6.20 10.22
C GLY A 192 -14.61 6.60 11.59
N THR A 193 -13.44 7.25 11.62
CA THR A 193 -12.88 7.81 12.86
C THR A 193 -13.79 8.92 13.39
N THR A 194 -14.02 8.92 14.71
CA THR A 194 -14.75 9.96 15.42
C THR A 194 -13.91 10.51 16.57
N TRP A 195 -14.39 11.56 17.24
CA TRP A 195 -13.73 12.09 18.44
C TRP A 195 -13.65 11.09 19.60
N SER A 196 -14.56 10.11 19.64
CA SER A 196 -14.66 9.15 20.75
C SER A 196 -13.91 7.84 20.51
N LYS A 197 -13.62 7.48 19.25
CA LYS A 197 -12.96 6.20 18.93
C LYS A 197 -12.33 6.18 17.53
N PRO A 198 -11.29 5.35 17.34
CA PRO A 198 -10.75 5.06 16.01
C PRO A 198 -11.80 4.55 15.04
N GLY A 199 -11.48 4.64 13.75
CA GLY A 199 -12.27 4.07 12.68
C GLY A 199 -12.26 2.54 12.67
N TRP A 200 -12.95 1.97 11.69
CA TRP A 200 -13.19 0.53 11.59
C TRP A 200 -12.36 -0.14 10.48
N ILE A 201 -11.79 0.64 9.55
CA ILE A 201 -10.81 0.19 8.55
C ILE A 201 -9.87 1.32 8.12
N GLY A 202 -8.88 1.02 7.29
CA GLY A 202 -8.04 2.00 6.61
C GLY A 202 -6.78 2.29 7.42
N VAL A 203 -6.16 1.26 7.98
CA VAL A 203 -4.80 1.35 8.52
C VAL A 203 -3.80 1.11 7.38
N GLU A 204 -2.69 1.82 7.45
CA GLU A 204 -1.51 1.65 6.59
C GLU A 204 -1.84 1.88 5.11
N THR A 205 -1.70 0.91 4.21
CA THR A 205 -1.93 1.10 2.77
C THR A 205 -3.42 1.22 2.44
N GLU A 206 -4.28 0.51 3.18
CA GLU A 206 -5.73 0.58 2.98
C GLU A 206 -6.30 1.96 3.31
N GLY A 207 -5.58 2.75 4.11
CA GLY A 207 -5.99 4.12 4.47
C GLY A 207 -5.53 5.20 3.49
N LEU A 208 -4.62 4.90 2.57
CA LEU A 208 -4.02 5.90 1.68
C LEU A 208 -5.05 6.55 0.77
N CYS A 209 -5.88 5.77 0.10
CA CYS A 209 -6.87 6.27 -0.85
C CYS A 209 -7.99 7.05 -0.16
N TYR A 210 -8.31 6.70 1.08
CA TYR A 210 -9.23 7.48 1.90
C TYR A 210 -8.68 8.87 2.20
N MET A 211 -7.38 9.00 2.50
CA MET A 211 -6.76 10.31 2.70
C MET A 211 -6.57 11.08 1.38
N ALA A 212 -6.10 10.38 0.35
CA ALA A 212 -5.66 10.98 -0.90
C ALA A 212 -6.83 11.60 -1.70
N ARG A 213 -8.07 11.13 -1.50
CA ARG A 213 -9.26 11.69 -2.20
C ARG A 213 -9.47 13.19 -1.97
N GLU A 214 -9.01 13.72 -0.83
CA GLU A 214 -9.11 15.14 -0.49
C GLU A 214 -7.91 15.96 -1.01
N LEU A 215 -6.90 15.29 -1.59
CA LEU A 215 -5.70 15.91 -2.11
C LEU A 215 -5.81 16.14 -3.62
N LYS A 216 -5.19 17.21 -4.12
CA LYS A 216 -5.17 17.47 -5.55
C LYS A 216 -4.39 16.36 -6.25
N GLY A 217 -5.10 15.64 -7.13
CA GLY A 217 -4.55 14.56 -7.92
C GLY A 217 -4.28 13.27 -7.16
N GLY A 218 -4.95 13.04 -6.02
CA GLY A 218 -4.77 11.87 -5.16
C GLY A 218 -5.67 10.68 -5.49
N GLY A 219 -6.00 10.45 -6.76
CA GLY A 219 -6.72 9.25 -7.17
C GLY A 219 -5.84 8.00 -7.06
N CYS A 220 -6.47 6.89 -6.66
CA CYS A 220 -5.85 5.58 -6.51
C CYS A 220 -6.27 4.63 -7.62
N PHE A 221 -5.31 3.87 -8.14
CA PHE A 221 -5.53 2.96 -9.27
C PHE A 221 -4.73 1.66 -9.14
N ALA A 222 -5.19 0.60 -9.79
CA ALA A 222 -4.36 -0.52 -10.19
C ALA A 222 -3.95 -0.36 -11.65
N LEU A 223 -2.71 -0.70 -11.97
CA LEU A 223 -2.28 -0.90 -13.35
C LEU A 223 -2.70 -2.32 -13.78
N ALA A 224 -3.52 -2.39 -14.81
CA ALA A 224 -4.01 -3.64 -15.39
C ALA A 224 -3.11 -4.14 -16.52
N GLY A 225 -3.44 -5.30 -17.09
CA GLY A 225 -2.70 -5.89 -18.21
C GLY A 225 -1.59 -6.83 -17.75
N ASP A 226 -0.50 -6.88 -18.53
CA ASP A 226 0.66 -7.74 -18.26
C ASP A 226 1.62 -7.13 -17.22
N HIS A 227 1.11 -6.21 -16.39
CA HIS A 227 1.85 -5.48 -15.36
C HIS A 227 1.61 -6.08 -13.98
N TRP A 228 2.61 -6.81 -13.50
CA TRP A 228 2.58 -7.49 -12.21
C TRP A 228 3.92 -7.44 -11.48
N ALA A 229 3.87 -7.74 -10.19
CA ALA A 229 5.01 -8.07 -9.33
C ALA A 229 4.89 -9.52 -8.84
N ARG A 230 6.00 -10.19 -8.54
CA ARG A 230 5.98 -11.54 -7.93
C ARG A 230 6.71 -11.53 -6.61
N HIS A 231 6.01 -12.00 -5.60
CA HIS A 231 6.53 -12.24 -4.27
C HIS A 231 7.32 -13.55 -4.22
N THR A 232 8.28 -13.66 -3.31
CA THR A 232 9.01 -14.91 -3.07
C THR A 232 8.04 -16.05 -2.72
N ASP A 233 8.35 -17.24 -3.24
CA ASP A 233 7.56 -18.44 -2.98
C ASP A 233 7.87 -19.08 -1.61
N TRP A 234 8.88 -18.56 -0.90
CA TRP A 234 9.38 -19.09 0.36
C TRP A 234 9.18 -18.10 1.51
N GLY A 235 8.35 -18.49 2.46
CA GLY A 235 8.14 -17.85 3.76
C GLY A 235 7.80 -18.91 4.80
#